data_AF-A0A2T2MZG4-F1
#
_entry.id   AF-A0A2T2MZG4-F1
#
_cell.length_a   1.000
_cell.length_b   1.000
_cell.length_c   1.000
_cell.angle_alpha   90.00
_cell.angle_beta   90.00
_cell.angle_gamma   90.00
#
_symmetry.space_group_name_H-M   'P 1'
#
loop_
_entity.id
_entity.type
_entity.pdbx_description
1 polymer ?
#
loop_
_entity_poly.entity_id
_entity_poly.type
_entity_poly.pdbx_seq_one_letter_code
_entity_poly.pdbx_strand_id
1 'polypeptide(L)' 'GRTLIRTRTGYLGLAPEAILRGDFVVILLGCRYLIVLRPRNDNLYHVVGECYIHGIMDGEILNKRE' A
#
# COMPACT_ATOMS: atom_id res chain seq x y z
N GLY A 1 -1.11 -15.72 4.75
CA GLY A 1 0.18 -15.57 4.04
C GLY A 1 0.22 -14.26 3.27
N ARG A 2 1.11 -14.16 2.26
CA ARG A 2 1.28 -12.96 1.42
C ARG A 2 0.97 -13.29 -0.03
N THR A 3 0.37 -12.33 -0.73
CA THR A 3 0.04 -12.44 -2.16
C THR A 3 0.81 -11.41 -2.98
N LEU A 4 1.20 -11.79 -4.20
CA LEU A 4 1.83 -10.87 -5.16
C LEU A 4 0.77 -9.94 -5.73
N ILE A 5 1.04 -8.64 -5.71
CA ILE A 5 0.17 -7.61 -6.26
C ILE A 5 0.88 -6.76 -7.28
N ARG A 6 0.08 -6.15 -8.15
CA ARG A 6 0.49 -5.05 -9.01
C ARG A 6 -0.42 -3.85 -8.77
N THR A 7 0.15 -2.71 -8.43
CA THR A 7 -0.62 -1.47 -8.25
C THR A 7 -1.07 -0.92 -9.61
N ARG A 8 -2.10 -0.05 -9.62
CA ARG A 8 -2.54 0.63 -10.85
C ARG A 8 -1.44 1.52 -11.47
N THR A 9 -0.54 2.03 -10.64
CA THR A 9 0.64 2.81 -11.04
C THR A 9 1.80 1.94 -11.55
N GLY A 10 1.61 0.63 -11.64
CA GLY A 10 2.55 -0.30 -12.28
C GLY A 10 3.57 -0.93 -11.34
N TYR A 11 3.58 -0.59 -10.04
CA TYR A 11 4.51 -1.16 -9.07
C TYR A 11 4.14 -2.59 -8.69
N LEU A 12 5.14 -3.41 -8.40
CA LEU A 12 4.99 -4.78 -7.91
C LEU A 12 5.26 -4.85 -6.41
N GLY A 13 4.56 -5.73 -5.71
CA GLY A 13 4.73 -5.87 -4.27
C GLY A 13 4.06 -7.10 -3.67
N LEU A 14 4.21 -7.22 -2.36
CA LEU A 14 3.61 -8.26 -1.54
C LEU A 14 2.68 -7.63 -0.51
N ALA A 15 1.46 -8.15 -0.40
CA ALA A 15 0.44 -7.67 0.51
C ALA A 15 -0.23 -8.82 1.28
N PRO A 16 -1.03 -8.52 2.33
CA PRO A 16 -1.80 -9.55 3.01
C PRO A 16 -2.76 -10.25 2.04
N GLU A 17 -3.01 -11.55 2.24
CA GLU A 17 -3.98 -12.31 1.42
C GLU A 17 -5.39 -11.69 1.39
N ALA A 18 -5.76 -10.93 2.42
CA ALA A 18 -7.04 -10.24 2.51
C ALA A 18 -7.16 -8.99 1.60
N ILE A 19 -6.11 -8.62 0.85
CA ILE A 19 -6.16 -7.47 -0.06
C ILE A 19 -7.16 -7.70 -1.20
N LEU A 20 -7.88 -6.64 -1.55
CA LEU A 20 -8.86 -6.65 -2.64
C LEU A 20 -8.58 -5.53 -3.64
N ARG A 21 -9.07 -5.71 -4.87
CA ARG A 21 -9.07 -4.64 -5.87
C ARG A 21 -9.87 -3.45 -5.34
N GLY A 22 -9.27 -2.27 -5.37
CA GLY A 22 -9.85 -1.05 -4.80
C GLY A 22 -9.24 -0.64 -3.46
N ASP A 23 -8.47 -1.52 -2.82
CA ASP A 23 -7.64 -1.13 -1.68
C ASP A 23 -6.51 -0.19 -2.13
N PHE A 24 -6.08 0.67 -1.20
CA PHE A 24 -5.03 1.65 -1.41
C PHE A 24 -3.77 1.24 -0.67
N VAL A 25 -2.62 1.37 -1.33
CA VAL A 25 -1.33 1.32 -0.66
C VAL A 25 -0.92 2.74 -0.33
N VAL A 26 -0.64 3.01 0.94
CA VAL A 26 -0.32 4.35 1.42
C VAL A 26 0.99 4.37 2.21
N ILE A 27 1.66 5.52 2.15
CA ILE A 27 2.70 5.89 3.11
C ILE A 27 1.96 6.58 4.26
N LEU A 28 1.93 5.95 5.43
CA LEU A 28 1.41 6.58 6.64
C LEU A 28 2.58 7.27 7.34
N LEU A 29 2.56 8.60 7.42
CA LEU A 29 3.66 9.36 8.03
C LEU A 29 3.88 8.92 9.49
N GLY A 30 5.14 8.66 9.83
CA GLY A 30 5.52 8.09 11.13
C GLY A 30 5.41 6.57 11.23
N CYS A 31 4.85 5.88 10.23
CA CYS A 31 4.91 4.43 10.14
C CYS A 31 6.16 3.99 9.36
N ARG A 32 6.79 2.91 9.81
CA ARG A 32 7.98 2.34 9.16
C ARG A 32 7.64 1.58 7.86
N TYR A 33 6.39 1.14 7.72
CA TYR A 33 5.96 0.28 6.63
C TYR A 33 4.84 0.91 5.81
N LEU A 34 4.70 0.47 4.55
CA LEU A 34 3.54 0.81 3.73
C LEU A 34 2.32 0.06 4.25
N ILE A 35 1.17 0.73 4.25
CA ILE A 35 -0.07 0.19 4.78
C ILE A 35 -1.09 0.04 3.66
N VAL A 36 -1.80 -1.07 3.67
CA VAL A 36 -2.98 -1.31 2.83
C VAL A 36 -4.20 -0.80 3.58
N LEU A 37 -4.91 0.16 2.98
CA LEU A 37 -6.15 0.72 3.48
C LEU A 37 -7.32 0.35 2.58
N ARG A 38 -8.44 -0.06 3.18
CA ARG A 38 -9.70 -0.31 2.48
C ARG A 38 -10.69 0.82 2.77
N PRO A 39 -11.21 1.52 1.74
CA PRO A 39 -12.19 2.58 1.95
C PRO A 39 -13.49 2.04 2.54
N ARG A 40 -14.16 2.86 3.34
CA ARG A 40 -15.52 2.66 3.85
C ARG A 40 -16.45 3.79 3.38
N ASN A 41 -17.76 3.60 3.55
CA ASN A 41 -18.78 4.57 3.13
C ASN A 41 -18.87 5.84 4.01
N ASP A 42 -18.06 5.94 5.07
CA ASP A 42 -18.12 6.98 6.10
C ASP A 42 -16.86 7.86 6.14
N ASN A 43 -16.15 7.99 5.01
CA ASN A 43 -14.83 8.67 4.91
C ASN A 43 -13.75 8.09 5.83
N LEU A 44 -13.97 6.88 6.36
CA LEU A 44 -12.99 6.13 7.13
C LEU A 44 -12.34 5.05 6.27
N TYR A 45 -11.28 4.48 6.81
CA TYR A 45 -10.55 3.38 6.20
C TYR A 45 -10.36 2.26 7.21
N HIS A 46 -10.46 1.02 6.73
CA HIS A 46 -9.98 -0.13 7.47
C HIS A 46 -8.50 -0.35 7.17
N VAL A 47 -7.72 -0.59 8.22
CA VAL A 47 -6.35 -1.10 8.07
C VAL A 47 -6.45 -2.59 7.73
N VAL A 48 -6.03 -2.95 6.51
CA VAL A 48 -5.96 -4.35 6.07
C VAL A 48 -4.66 -4.99 6.55
N GLY A 49 -3.56 -4.24 6.52
CA GLY A 49 -2.27 -4.67 7.05
C GLY A 49 -1.08 -3.99 6.37
N GLU A 50 0.13 -4.38 6.77
CA GLU A 50 1.37 -3.94 6.14
C GLU A 50 1.58 -4.57 4.76
N CYS A 51 2.31 -3.88 3.90
CA CYS A 51 2.74 -4.41 2.61
C CYS A 51 4.17 -3.98 2.26
N TYR A 52 4.76 -4.68 1.31
CA TYR A 52 6.02 -4.33 0.68
C TYR A 52 5.75 -3.95 -0.78
N ILE A 53 6.17 -2.77 -1.22
CA ILE A 53 6.19 -2.42 -2.64
C ILE A 53 7.63 -2.15 -3.06
N HIS A 54 8.04 -2.83 -4.12
CA HIS A 54 9.37 -2.70 -4.69
C HIS A 54 9.56 -1.30 -5.28
N GLY A 55 10.69 -0.67 -4.99
CA GLY A 55 11.00 0.71 -5.41
C GLY A 55 10.19 1.81 -4.69
N ILE A 56 9.51 1.48 -3.59
CA ILE A 56 8.83 2.47 -2.74
C ILE A 56 9.35 2.40 -1.30
N MET A 57 9.42 1.20 -0.74
CA MET A 57 9.82 0.97 0.66
C MET A 57 11.20 1.55 1.00
N ASP A 58 12.12 1.65 0.03
CA ASP A 58 13.46 2.22 0.22
C ASP A 58 13.50 3.77 0.06
N GLY A 59 12.34 4.43 0.08
CA GLY A 59 12.24 5.90 0.08
C GLY A 59 12.38 6.54 -1.31
N GLU A 60 12.48 5.75 -2.37
CA GLU A 60 12.70 6.24 -3.74
C GLU A 60 11.53 7.11 -4.26
N ILE A 61 10.30 6.88 -3.77
CA ILE A 61 9.13 7.66 -4.20
C ILE A 61 9.08 9.07 -3.58
N LEU A 62 9.57 9.28 -2.36
CA LEU A 62 9.50 10.61 -1.74
C LEU A 62 10.38 11.64 -2.47
N ASN A 63 11.35 11.16 -3.27
CA ASN A 63 12.21 12.00 -4.09
C ASN A 63 11.69 12.21 -5.52
N LYS A 64 10.61 11.53 -5.94
CA LYS A 64 9.94 11.82 -7.21
C LYS A 64 9.08 13.07 -7.01
N ARG A 65 9.67 14.23 -7.31
CA ARG A 65 8.94 15.49 -7.51
C ARG A 65 8.12 15.35 -8.79
N GLU A 66 6.83 15.69 -8.70
CA GLU A 66 6.07 16.19 -9.87
C GLU A 66 6.61 17.56 -10.29
#